data_AF-A0A9X2VR34-F1
#
_entry.id   AF-A0A9X2VR34-F1
#
_cell.length_a   1.000
_cell.length_b   1.000
_cell.length_c   1.000
_cell.angle_alpha   90.00
_cell.angle_beta   90.00
_cell.angle_gamma   90.00
#
_symmetry.space_group_name_H-M   'P 1'
#
loop_
_entity.id
_entity.type
_entity.pdbx_description
1 polymer ?
#
loop_
_entity_poly.entity_id
_entity_poly.type
_entity_poly.pdbx_seq_one_letter_code
_entity_poly.pdbx_strand_id
1 'polypeptide(L)'
;MSWIPRVLGAATAAYSAAVVARPEVLTTPTGLGDTQATHALSRAVGARDLVSGLAVALAPAGTPLRLALLARVAMDLGDAALGLAAPDKATRTKVVAVALGWAAVNALALLATREKASDESHWEWNPQWSDPNYWADPASWERERGDQAV
;
A
#
# COMPACT_ATOMS: atom_id res chain seq x y z
N MET A 1 2.21 -1.25 -14.50
CA MET A 1 2.44 -0.80 -13.09
C MET A 1 1.15 -0.23 -12.51
N SER A 2 0.63 -0.73 -11.39
CA SER A 2 -0.50 -0.05 -10.73
C SER A 2 0.01 1.28 -10.13
N TRP A 3 -0.58 2.39 -10.58
CA TRP A 3 -0.20 3.74 -10.14
C TRP A 3 -0.78 4.08 -8.77
N ILE A 4 -1.84 3.38 -8.35
CA ILE A 4 -2.56 3.60 -7.08
C ILE A 4 -1.62 3.49 -5.86
N PRO A 5 -0.86 2.38 -5.65
CA PRO A 5 0.06 2.32 -4.52
C PRO A 5 1.11 3.42 -4.54
N ARG A 6 1.57 3.83 -5.73
CA ARG A 6 2.56 4.91 -5.85
C ARG A 6 2.03 6.24 -5.38
N VAL A 7 0.82 6.60 -5.83
CA VAL A 7 0.15 7.83 -5.41
C VAL A 7 -0.16 7.78 -3.91
N LEU A 8 -0.61 6.64 -3.41
CA LEU A 8 -0.88 6.45 -1.98
C LEU A 8 0.39 6.63 -1.13
N GLY A 9 1.51 6.02 -1.54
CA GLY A 9 2.81 6.18 -0.88
C GLY A 9 3.32 7.61 -0.93
N ALA A 10 3.21 8.29 -2.07
CA ALA A 10 3.63 9.67 -2.25
C ALA A 10 2.77 10.64 -1.40
N ALA A 11 1.45 10.47 -1.39
CA ALA A 11 0.54 11.25 -0.56
C ALA A 11 0.84 11.07 0.93
N THR A 12 1.09 9.83 1.34
CA THR A 12 1.53 9.49 2.70
C THR A 12 2.83 10.20 3.05
N ALA A 13 3.85 10.11 2.20
CA ALA A 13 5.14 10.74 2.42
C ALA A 13 5.02 12.26 2.54
N ALA A 14 4.28 12.90 1.65
CA ALA A 14 4.06 14.34 1.66
C ALA A 14 3.33 14.82 2.94
N TYR A 15 2.24 14.13 3.32
CA TYR A 15 1.52 14.44 4.55
C TYR A 15 2.42 14.25 5.78
N SER A 16 3.20 13.18 5.81
CA SER A 16 4.07 12.86 6.94
C SER A 16 5.24 13.83 7.08
N ALA A 17 5.80 14.31 5.97
CA ALA A 17 6.79 15.39 5.98
C ALA A 17 6.18 16.68 6.59
N ALA A 18 4.92 17.00 6.25
CA ALA A 18 4.22 18.13 6.85
C ALA A 18 4.02 17.95 8.37
N VAL A 19 3.68 16.74 8.83
CA VAL A 19 3.55 16.43 10.28
C VAL A 19 4.89 16.54 11.01
N VAL A 20 5.98 16.08 10.41
CA VAL A 20 7.32 16.20 11.02
C VAL A 20 7.73 17.66 11.19
N ALA A 21 7.51 18.47 10.16
CA ALA A 21 7.80 19.90 10.20
C ALA A 21 6.86 20.65 11.16
N ARG A 22 5.57 20.32 11.11
CA ARG A 22 4.47 21.01 11.81
C ARG A 22 3.48 19.98 12.39
N PRO A 23 3.74 19.47 13.61
CA PRO A 23 2.90 18.45 14.27
C PRO A 23 1.42 18.79 14.38
N GLU A 24 1.11 20.08 14.41
CA GLU A 24 -0.23 20.65 14.51
C GLU A 24 -1.14 20.23 13.34
N VAL A 25 -0.55 19.85 12.21
CA VAL A 25 -1.25 19.24 11.07
C VAL A 25 -1.98 17.95 11.49
N LEU A 26 -1.40 17.17 12.41
CA LEU A 26 -2.00 15.96 12.95
C LEU A 26 -2.74 16.21 14.26
N THR A 27 -2.16 16.97 15.20
CA THR A 27 -2.71 17.09 16.56
C THR A 27 -3.99 17.91 16.60
N THR A 28 -4.13 18.94 15.76
CA THR A 28 -5.31 19.83 15.75
C THR A 28 -6.57 19.09 15.29
N PRO A 29 -6.59 18.39 14.14
CA PRO A 29 -7.80 17.68 13.68
C PRO A 29 -8.18 16.51 14.60
N THR A 30 -7.18 15.84 15.17
CA THR A 30 -7.38 14.67 16.02
C THR A 30 -7.83 15.04 17.43
N GLY A 31 -7.52 16.26 17.91
CA GLY A 31 -7.82 16.69 19.27
C GLY A 31 -6.83 16.14 20.30
N LEU A 32 -5.64 15.70 19.88
CA LEU A 32 -4.61 15.15 20.76
C LEU A 32 -4.02 16.18 21.74
N GLY A 33 -4.34 17.46 21.54
CA GLY A 33 -3.82 18.57 22.35
C GLY A 33 -2.50 19.11 21.82
N ASP A 34 -2.11 20.26 22.34
CA ASP A 34 -0.89 20.98 21.98
C ASP A 34 0.09 20.90 23.14
N THR A 35 0.90 19.83 23.17
CA THR A 35 1.89 19.58 24.22
C THR A 35 3.19 19.08 23.61
N GLN A 36 4.31 19.27 24.32
CA GLN A 36 5.61 18.76 23.84
C GLN A 36 5.61 17.24 23.63
N ALA A 37 4.89 16.48 24.47
CA ALA A 37 4.78 15.03 24.34
C ALA A 37 3.99 14.62 23.08
N THR A 38 2.86 15.28 22.80
CA THR A 38 2.07 15.02 21.59
C THR A 38 2.83 15.44 20.32
N HIS A 39 3.60 16.51 20.38
CA HIS A 39 4.49 16.93 19.30
C HIS A 39 5.62 15.94 19.05
N ALA A 40 6.26 15.42 20.10
CA ALA A 40 7.28 14.40 19.98
C ALA A 40 6.73 13.10 19.37
N LEU A 41 5.57 12.62 19.88
CA LEU A 41 4.91 11.44 19.34
C LEU A 41 4.50 11.64 17.87
N SER A 42 3.90 12.79 17.54
CA SER A 42 3.49 13.11 16.17
C SER A 42 4.67 13.16 15.20
N ARG A 43 5.82 13.70 15.62
CA ARG A 43 7.04 13.67 14.80
C ARG A 43 7.60 12.26 14.65
N ALA A 44 7.54 11.43 15.69
CA ALA A 44 7.98 10.03 15.60
C ALA A 44 7.11 9.23 14.62
N VAL A 45 5.79 9.36 14.72
CA VAL A 45 4.82 8.76 13.79
C VAL A 45 5.04 9.31 12.37
N GLY A 46 5.16 10.63 12.21
CA GLY A 46 5.41 11.26 10.93
C GLY A 46 6.73 10.82 10.29
N ALA A 47 7.82 10.65 11.06
CA ALA A 47 9.09 10.18 10.51
C ALA A 47 8.98 8.74 10.01
N ARG A 48 8.33 7.85 10.78
CA ARG A 48 8.03 6.46 10.37
C ARG A 48 7.16 6.41 9.13
N ASP A 49 6.13 7.25 9.07
CA ASP A 49 5.17 7.27 7.96
C ASP A 49 5.77 7.87 6.70
N LEU A 50 6.70 8.83 6.83
CA LEU A 50 7.48 9.35 5.72
C LEU A 50 8.32 8.24 5.08
N VAL A 51 9.07 7.48 5.89
CA VAL A 51 9.92 6.39 5.40
C VAL A 51 9.07 5.28 4.76
N SER A 52 8.00 4.85 5.41
CA SER A 52 7.12 3.80 4.88
C SER A 52 6.35 4.26 3.64
N GLY A 53 5.90 5.51 3.58
CA GLY A 53 5.28 6.10 2.39
C GLY A 53 6.23 6.14 1.19
N LEU A 54 7.49 6.53 1.41
CA LEU A 54 8.53 6.47 0.37
C LEU A 54 8.81 5.04 -0.08
N ALA A 55 8.84 4.07 0.85
CA ALA A 55 9.00 2.66 0.51
C ALA A 55 7.86 2.17 -0.40
N VAL A 56 6.60 2.51 -0.09
CA VAL A 56 5.45 2.18 -0.94
C VAL A 56 5.51 2.89 -2.29
N ALA A 57 5.93 4.16 -2.32
CA ALA A 57 6.00 4.95 -3.55
C ALA A 57 7.08 4.45 -4.53
N LEU A 58 8.22 3.98 -4.00
CA LEU A 58 9.42 3.69 -4.77
C LEU A 58 9.69 2.19 -4.94
N ALA A 59 9.04 1.31 -4.17
CA ALA A 59 9.30 -0.12 -4.25
C ALA A 59 9.00 -0.68 -5.66
N PRO A 60 9.85 -1.61 -6.16
CA PRO A 60 9.55 -2.40 -7.33
C PRO A 60 8.23 -3.17 -7.17
N ALA A 61 7.54 -3.41 -8.29
CA ALA A 61 6.35 -4.27 -8.28
C ALA A 61 6.69 -5.70 -7.80
N GLY A 62 5.68 -6.40 -7.27
CA GLY A 62 5.85 -7.74 -6.71
C GLY A 62 6.09 -7.72 -5.19
N THR A 63 6.94 -8.63 -4.70
CA THR A 63 7.17 -8.85 -3.26
C THR A 63 7.59 -7.59 -2.49
N PRO A 64 8.52 -6.73 -2.98
CA PRO A 64 8.93 -5.54 -2.23
C PRO A 64 7.77 -4.59 -1.94
N LEU A 65 6.96 -4.25 -2.94
CA LEU A 65 5.80 -3.39 -2.77
C LEU A 65 4.75 -4.00 -1.82
N ARG A 66 4.54 -5.33 -1.90
CA ARG A 66 3.61 -6.03 -1.00
C ARG A 66 4.06 -5.95 0.45
N LEU A 67 5.35 -6.15 0.72
CA LEU A 67 5.90 -6.03 2.07
C LEU A 67 5.81 -4.59 2.58
N ALA A 68 6.07 -3.59 1.73
CA ALA A 68 5.91 -2.19 2.09
C ALA A 68 4.45 -1.85 2.47
N LEU A 69 3.48 -2.31 1.69
CA LEU A 69 2.05 -2.12 1.99
C LEU A 69 1.61 -2.88 3.24
N LEU A 70 2.06 -4.13 3.43
CA LEU A 70 1.80 -4.90 4.65
C LEU A 70 2.34 -4.21 5.90
N ALA A 71 3.57 -3.71 5.83
CA ALA A 71 4.16 -2.93 6.91
C ALA A 71 3.31 -1.68 7.21
N ARG A 72 2.79 -1.00 6.18
CA ARG A 72 1.91 0.15 6.37
C ARG A 72 0.61 -0.22 7.07
N VAL A 73 -0.07 -1.28 6.64
CA VAL A 73 -1.28 -1.77 7.31
C VAL A 73 -0.99 -2.09 8.78
N ALA A 74 0.13 -2.77 9.08
CA ALA A 74 0.51 -3.09 10.45
C ALA A 74 0.78 -1.83 11.30
N MET A 75 1.43 -0.81 10.72
CA MET A 75 1.65 0.47 11.38
C MET A 75 0.34 1.20 11.69
N ASP A 76 -0.57 1.28 10.73
CA ASP A 76 -1.88 1.92 10.90
C ASP A 76 -2.73 1.21 11.98
N LEU A 77 -2.68 -0.13 12.04
CA LEU A 77 -3.32 -0.90 13.12
C LEU A 77 -2.67 -0.65 14.49
N GLY A 78 -1.34 -0.49 14.52
CA GLY A 78 -0.62 -0.08 15.72
C GLY A 78 -1.06 1.30 16.23
N ASP A 79 -1.26 2.25 15.32
CA ASP A 79 -1.74 3.60 15.66
C ASP A 79 -3.19 3.57 16.17
N ALA A 80 -4.04 2.70 15.61
CA ALA A 80 -5.38 2.47 16.13
C ALA A 80 -5.32 1.94 17.57
N ALA A 81 -4.43 0.98 17.85
CA ALA A 81 -4.23 0.45 19.20
C ALA A 81 -3.72 1.52 20.17
N LEU A 82 -2.76 2.35 19.76
CA LEU A 82 -2.29 3.49 20.56
C LEU A 82 -3.41 4.50 20.81
N GLY A 83 -4.25 4.77 19.81
CA GLY A 83 -5.39 5.66 19.90
C GLY A 83 -6.42 5.24 20.96
N LEU A 84 -6.50 3.96 21.31
CA LEU A 84 -7.36 3.47 22.39
C LEU A 84 -6.98 4.02 23.76
N ALA A 85 -5.73 4.44 23.95
CA ALA A 85 -5.24 5.06 25.18
C ALA A 85 -5.56 6.56 25.29
N ALA A 86 -6.19 7.17 24.27
CA ALA A 86 -6.57 8.57 24.33
C ALA A 86 -7.58 8.84 25.49
N PRO A 87 -7.44 9.95 26.22
CA PRO A 87 -8.12 10.17 27.49
C PRO A 87 -9.63 10.38 27.35
N ASP A 88 -10.07 11.05 26.28
CA ASP A 88 -11.49 11.31 26.02
C ASP A 88 -12.03 10.45 24.86
N LYS A 89 -13.33 10.16 24.92
CA LYS A 89 -14.01 9.29 23.95
C LYS A 89 -14.01 9.88 22.53
N ALA A 90 -14.07 11.21 22.39
CA ALA A 90 -14.17 11.84 21.08
C ALA A 90 -12.83 11.76 20.32
N THR A 91 -11.72 12.13 20.97
CA THR A 91 -10.36 12.00 20.44
C THR A 91 -10.04 10.56 20.12
N ARG A 92 -10.32 9.62 21.04
CA ARG A 92 -10.15 8.18 20.80
C ARG A 92 -10.88 7.71 19.56
N THR A 93 -12.15 8.07 19.42
CA THR A 93 -12.96 7.67 18.26
C THR A 93 -12.38 8.22 16.97
N LYS A 94 -11.96 9.50 16.95
CA LYS A 94 -11.35 10.13 15.77
C LYS A 94 -10.04 9.47 15.38
N VAL A 95 -9.11 9.31 16.32
CA VAL A 95 -7.78 8.74 16.06
C VAL A 95 -7.90 7.30 15.57
N VAL A 96 -8.71 6.48 16.25
CA VAL A 96 -8.95 5.08 15.84
C VAL A 96 -9.60 5.02 14.46
N ALA A 97 -10.62 5.84 14.19
CA ALA A 97 -11.30 5.83 12.89
C ALA A 97 -10.36 6.25 11.75
N VAL A 98 -9.53 7.28 11.95
CA VAL A 98 -8.54 7.73 10.96
C VAL A 98 -7.52 6.62 10.71
N ALA A 99 -6.96 6.03 11.76
CA ALA A 99 -5.98 4.96 11.66
C ALA A 99 -6.54 3.73 10.92
N LEU A 100 -7.75 3.28 11.29
CA LEU A 100 -8.42 2.18 10.59
C LEU A 100 -8.77 2.51 9.14
N GLY A 101 -9.11 3.77 8.84
CA GLY A 101 -9.35 4.25 7.48
C GLY A 101 -8.11 4.10 6.59
N TRP A 102 -6.94 4.54 7.10
CA TRP A 102 -5.67 4.35 6.41
C TRP A 102 -5.29 2.88 6.26
N ALA A 103 -5.47 2.07 7.32
CA ALA A 103 -5.25 0.63 7.27
C ALA A 103 -6.08 -0.03 6.16
N ALA A 104 -7.36 0.34 6.04
CA ALA A 104 -8.25 -0.19 5.02
C ALA A 104 -7.81 0.19 3.60
N VAL A 105 -7.46 1.46 3.36
CA VAL A 105 -7.00 1.92 2.04
C VAL A 105 -5.68 1.23 1.65
N ASN A 106 -4.73 1.09 2.58
CA ASN A 106 -3.49 0.35 2.35
C ASN A 106 -3.74 -1.15 2.10
N ALA A 107 -4.68 -1.76 2.80
CA ALA A 107 -5.07 -3.16 2.60
C ALA A 107 -5.74 -3.38 1.23
N LEU A 108 -6.62 -2.47 0.80
CA LEU A 108 -7.22 -2.51 -0.54
C LEU A 108 -6.15 -2.36 -1.63
N ALA A 109 -5.20 -1.44 -1.45
CA ALA A 109 -4.07 -1.29 -2.38
C ALA A 109 -3.23 -2.57 -2.43
N LEU A 110 -2.99 -3.24 -1.29
CA LEU A 110 -2.30 -4.52 -1.22
C LEU A 110 -3.06 -5.61 -2.00
N LEU A 111 -4.37 -5.74 -1.80
CA LEU A 111 -5.20 -6.72 -2.50
C LEU A 111 -5.17 -6.50 -4.02
N ALA A 112 -5.24 -5.25 -4.47
CA ALA A 112 -5.12 -4.90 -5.89
C ALA A 112 -3.76 -5.28 -6.51
N THR A 113 -2.69 -5.37 -5.71
CA THR A 113 -1.39 -5.89 -6.20
C THR A 113 -1.31 -7.43 -6.25
N ARG A 114 -2.25 -8.15 -5.63
CA ARG A 114 -2.32 -9.62 -5.70
C ARG A 114 -2.98 -10.06 -7.00
N GLU A 115 -4.12 -9.46 -7.35
CA GLU A 115 -4.88 -9.73 -8.57
C GLU A 115 -4.03 -9.53 -9.84
N LYS A 116 -3.26 -8.44 -9.89
CA LYS A 116 -2.40 -8.17 -11.05
C LYS A 116 -1.30 -9.22 -11.26
N ALA A 117 -0.84 -9.87 -10.19
CA ALA A 117 0.17 -10.93 -10.31
C ALA A 117 -0.44 -12.29 -10.63
N SER A 118 -1.69 -12.56 -10.23
CA SER A 118 -2.41 -13.73 -10.73
C SER A 118 -2.71 -13.57 -12.22
N ASP A 119 -3.11 -12.37 -12.65
CA ASP A 119 -3.29 -12.04 -14.06
C ASP A 119 -1.97 -12.15 -14.82
N GLU A 120 -0.87 -11.52 -14.39
CA GLU A 120 0.42 -11.63 -15.10
C GLU A 120 1.03 -13.05 -15.08
N SER A 121 0.49 -13.96 -14.26
CA SER A 121 0.87 -15.39 -14.22
C SER A 121 0.00 -16.31 -15.07
N HIS A 122 -0.75 -15.77 -16.04
CA HIS A 122 -1.46 -16.57 -17.05
C HIS A 122 -0.48 -17.18 -18.06
N TRP A 123 0.31 -18.17 -17.62
CA TRP A 123 0.57 -19.28 -18.52
C TRP A 123 -0.77 -20.03 -18.63
N GLU A 124 -1.67 -19.52 -19.47
CA GLU A 124 -2.93 -20.22 -19.70
C GLU A 124 -2.59 -21.40 -20.61
N TRP A 125 -2.56 -22.60 -20.04
CA TRP A 125 -2.25 -23.79 -20.81
C TRP A 125 -3.25 -23.93 -21.95
N ASN A 126 -2.77 -23.82 -23.19
CA ASN A 126 -3.61 -24.05 -24.36
C ASN A 126 -3.81 -25.57 -24.51
N PRO A 127 -5.06 -26.07 -24.47
CA PRO A 127 -5.31 -27.52 -24.56
C PRO A 127 -4.82 -28.17 -25.84
N GLN A 128 -4.66 -27.38 -26.90
CA GLN A 128 -4.14 -27.83 -28.18
C GLN A 128 -2.65 -28.18 -28.11
N TRP A 129 -1.90 -27.68 -27.12
CA TRP A 129 -0.49 -28.04 -26.93
C TRP A 129 -0.28 -29.51 -26.60
N SER A 130 -1.31 -30.20 -26.10
CA SER A 130 -1.29 -31.66 -25.90
C SER A 130 -1.64 -32.47 -27.14
N ASP A 131 -2.10 -31.84 -28.23
CA ASP A 131 -2.34 -32.52 -29.50
C ASP A 131 -1.00 -32.64 -30.28
N PRO A 132 -0.52 -33.87 -30.59
CA PRO A 132 0.69 -34.06 -31.38
C PRO A 132 0.61 -33.40 -32.77
N ASN A 133 -0.59 -33.24 -33.32
CA ASN A 133 -0.79 -32.64 -34.64
C ASN A 133 -0.70 -31.11 -34.61
N TYR A 134 -0.89 -30.48 -33.45
CA TYR A 134 -0.78 -29.02 -33.32
C TYR A 134 0.62 -28.53 -33.66
N TRP A 135 1.65 -29.23 -33.17
CA TRP A 135 3.06 -28.89 -33.41
C TRP A 135 3.58 -29.32 -34.79
N ALA A 136 2.83 -30.21 -35.46
CA ALA A 136 3.16 -30.65 -36.82
C ALA A 136 2.76 -29.61 -37.88
N ASP A 137 1.86 -28.68 -37.56
CA ASP A 137 1.49 -27.54 -38.41
C ASP A 137 2.51 -26.39 -38.27
N PRO A 138 3.30 -26.03 -39.31
CA PRO A 138 4.23 -24.90 -39.25
C PRO A 138 3.56 -23.57 -38.87
N ALA A 139 2.28 -23.40 -39.21
CA ALA A 139 1.53 -22.18 -38.91
C ALA A 139 1.18 -22.04 -37.42
N SER A 140 1.19 -23.11 -36.62
CA SER A 140 0.98 -23.02 -35.17
C SER A 140 2.13 -22.30 -34.47
N TRP A 141 3.37 -22.53 -34.93
CA TRP A 141 4.57 -21.84 -34.43
C TRP A 141 4.56 -20.34 -34.71
N GLU A 142 3.90 -19.90 -35.78
CA GLU A 142 3.76 -18.47 -36.10
C GLU A 142 2.67 -17.80 -35.26
N ARG A 143 1.56 -18.49 -35.01
CA ARG A 143 0.50 -18.02 -34.10
C ARG A 143 1.05 -17.77 -32.69
N GLU A 144 1.78 -18.73 -32.12
CA GLU A 144 2.34 -18.60 -30.77
C GLU A 144 3.44 -17.52 -30.68
N ARG A 145 4.27 -17.37 -31.73
CA ARG A 145 5.29 -16.31 -31.77
C ARG A 145 4.71 -14.92 -31.97
N GLY A 146 3.60 -14.81 -32.70
CA GLY A 146 2.88 -13.55 -32.94
C GLY A 146 2.23 -13.01 -31.68
N ASP A 147 1.68 -13.89 -30.83
CA ASP A 147 1.03 -13.50 -29.57
C ASP A 147 2.03 -13.16 -28.45
N GLN A 148 3.28 -13.63 -28.54
CA GLN A 148 4.35 -13.31 -27.57
C GLN A 148 5.07 -11.97 -27.86
N ALA A 149 4.71 -11.27 -28.93
CA ALA A 149 5.42 -10.08 -29.43
C ALA A 149 4.84 -8.73 -28.93
N VAL A 150 3.96 -8.73 -27.93
CA VAL A 150 3.30 -7.51 -27.39
C VAL A 150 3.62 -7.28 -25.92
#